data_AF-A0A8H7K8L0-F1
#
_entry.id   AF-A0A8H7K8L0-F1
#
_cell.length_a   1.000
_cell.length_b   1.000
_cell.length_c   1.000
_cell.angle_alpha   90.00
_cell.angle_beta   90.00
_cell.angle_gamma   90.00
#
_symmetry.space_group_name_H-M   'P 1'
#
loop_
_entity.id
_entity.type
_entity.pdbx_description
1 polymer ?
#
loop_
_entity_poly.entity_id
_entity_poly.type
_entity_poly.pdbx_seq_one_letter_code
_entity_poly.pdbx_strand_id
1 'polypeptide(L)' 'DGPMLFHGVDVARGGIHLWVNRKESAMEELNEMIQEHSEAQRKEGLAVTADKNWVIVKPEDLH' A
#
# COMPACT_ATOMS: atom_id res chain seq x y z
N ASP A 1 8.42 -8.40 2.98
CA ASP A 1 7.13 -8.22 2.26
C ASP A 1 6.94 -6.87 1.58
N GLY A 2 7.61 -5.79 2.03
CA GLY A 2 7.44 -4.43 1.48
C GLY A 2 7.47 -4.29 -0.06
N PRO A 3 8.46 -4.83 -0.79
CA PRO A 3 8.54 -4.63 -2.25
C PRO A 3 7.41 -5.29 -3.06
N MET A 4 6.85 -6.40 -2.57
CA MET A 4 5.77 -7.12 -3.28
C MET A 4 4.44 -6.38 -3.19
N LEU A 5 4.21 -5.64 -2.10
CA LEU A 5 3.01 -4.83 -1.93
C LEU A 5 2.92 -3.75 -3.01
N PHE A 6 4.02 -3.04 -3.29
CA PHE A 6 4.00 -1.90 -4.20
C PHE A 6 4.27 -2.24 -5.68
N HIS A 7 4.85 -3.41 -5.98
CA HIS A 7 5.21 -3.78 -7.36
C HIS A 7 4.29 -4.85 -7.99
N GLY A 8 3.52 -5.59 -7.18
CA GLY A 8 2.70 -6.71 -7.66
C GLY A 8 1.24 -6.38 -7.98
N VAL A 9 0.74 -5.21 -7.56
CA VAL A 9 -0.68 -4.87 -7.65
C VAL A 9 -0.98 -4.08 -8.92
N ASP A 10 -1.77 -4.66 -9.82
CA ASP A 10 -2.28 -3.96 -11.00
C ASP A 10 -3.49 -3.10 -10.64
N VAL A 11 -3.22 -1.92 -10.06
CA VAL A 11 -4.23 -0.92 -9.69
C VAL A 11 -5.08 -0.51 -10.91
N ALA A 12 -4.50 -0.46 -12.10
CA ALA A 12 -5.20 -0.07 -13.32
C ALA A 12 -6.30 -1.07 -13.72
N ARG A 13 -6.15 -2.34 -13.35
CA ARG A 13 -7.17 -3.39 -13.54
C ARG A 13 -7.99 -3.68 -12.28
N GLY A 14 -7.93 -2.81 -11.28
CA GLY A 14 -8.70 -2.95 -10.04
C GLY A 14 -8.04 -3.82 -8.97
N GLY A 15 -6.74 -4.09 -9.08
CA GLY A 15 -5.97 -4.73 -8.02
C GLY A 15 -6.02 -3.94 -6.71
N ILE A 16 -6.01 -4.67 -5.59
CA ILE A 16 -6.18 -4.14 -4.24
C ILE A 16 -4.93 -4.43 -3.41
N HIS A 17 -4.48 -3.42 -2.69
CA HIS A 17 -3.52 -3.56 -1.59
C HIS A 17 -4.31 -3.91 -0.33
N LEU A 18 -4.33 -5.19 0.06
CA LEU A 18 -4.95 -5.62 1.31
C LEU A 18 -3.91 -5.61 2.44
N TRP A 19 -4.19 -4.84 3.50
CA TRP A 19 -3.39 -4.81 4.72
C TRP A 19 -4.20 -5.22 5.93
N VAL A 20 -3.71 -6.21 6.68
CA VAL A 20 -4.27 -6.59 7.97
C VAL A 20 -3.45 -5.91 9.07
N ASN A 21 -3.98 -4.81 9.61
CA ASN A 21 -3.31 -4.02 10.61
C ASN A 21 -3.37 -4.69 12.00
N ARG A 22 -2.25 -5.26 12.43
CA ARG A 22 -2.11 -5.94 13.74
C ARG A 22 -1.49 -5.07 14.82
N LYS A 23 -0.83 -3.96 14.45
CA LYS A 23 -0.07 -3.09 15.35
C LYS A 23 0.00 -1.68 14.78
N GLU A 24 -0.21 -0.67 15.63
CA GLU A 24 -0.13 0.74 15.22
C GLU A 24 1.22 1.10 14.60
N SER A 25 2.33 0.67 15.20
CA SER A 25 3.67 0.93 14.67
C SER A 25 3.89 0.37 13.26
N ALA A 26 3.24 -0.75 12.91
CA ALA A 26 3.33 -1.33 11.57
C ALA A 26 2.49 -0.56 10.54
N MET A 27 1.44 0.14 11.01
CA MET A 27 0.65 1.04 10.17
C MET A 27 1.40 2.35 9.89
N GLU A 28 2.15 2.85 10.87
CA GLU A 28 3.04 4.02 10.69
C GLU A 28 4.12 3.73 9.64
N GLU A 29 4.83 2.61 9.76
CA GLU A 29 5.83 2.17 8.77
C GLU A 29 5.20 2.02 7.37
N LEU A 30 4.00 1.46 7.27
CA LEU A 30 3.29 1.34 6.00
C LEU A 30 2.99 2.71 5.37
N ASN A 31 2.54 3.69 6.17
CA ASN A 31 2.23 5.03 5.67
C ASN A 31 3.48 5.74 5.14
N GLU A 32 4.62 5.60 5.85
CA GLU A 32 5.91 6.13 5.40
C GLU A 32 6.29 5.52 4.04
N MET A 33 6.19 4.19 3.91
CA MET A 33 6.46 3.51 2.65
C MET A 33 5.52 3.95 1.50
N ILE A 34 4.21 4.10 1.77
CA ILE A 34 3.25 4.59 0.76
C ILE A 34 3.66 5.97 0.26
N GLN A 35 4.07 6.86 1.16
CA GLN A 35 4.50 8.21 0.81
C GLN A 35 5.78 8.16 -0.03
N GLU A 36 6.82 7.47 0.44
CA GLU A 36 8.11 7.35 -0.24
C GLU A 36 7.96 6.79 -1.66
N HIS A 37 7.18 5.71 -1.82
CA HIS A 37 6.95 5.10 -3.13
C HIS A 37 6.11 5.98 -4.05
N SER A 38 5.13 6.72 -3.51
CA SER A 38 4.33 7.66 -4.29
C SER A 38 5.16 8.84 -4.81
N GLU A 39 6.06 9.35 -3.97
CA GLU A 39 7.01 10.40 -4.33
C GLU A 39 8.02 9.91 -5.37
N ALA A 40 8.55 8.69 -5.20
CA ALA A 40 9.44 8.07 -6.18
C ALA A 40 8.73 7.89 -7.54
N GLN A 41 7.52 7.34 -7.55
CA GLN A 41 6.73 7.20 -8.79
C GLN A 41 6.52 8.54 -9.49
N ARG A 42 6.19 9.59 -8.72
CA ARG A 42 6.02 10.95 -9.25
C ARG A 42 7.32 11.51 -9.84
N LYS A 43 8.44 11.33 -9.14
CA LYS A 43 9.76 11.81 -9.55
C LYS A 43 10.24 11.14 -10.84
N GLU A 44 9.99 9.84 -10.97
CA GLU A 44 10.35 9.05 -12.14
C GLU A 44 9.34 9.18 -13.30
N GLY A 45 8.28 9.99 -13.14
CA GLY A 45 7.24 10.18 -14.16
C GLY A 45 6.35 8.95 -14.39
N LEU A 46 6.34 8.01 -13.45
CA LEU A 46 5.47 6.83 -13.45
C LEU A 46 4.07 7.20 -12.95
N ALA A 47 3.09 6.36 -13.29
CA ALA A 47 1.76 6.48 -12.69
C ALA A 47 1.84 6.25 -11.17
N VAL A 48 1.34 7.21 -10.39
CA VAL A 48 1.31 7.10 -8.93
C VAL A 48 0.20 6.14 -8.53
N THR A 49 0.59 4.96 -8.07
CA THR A 49 -0.29 3.82 -7.72
C THR A 49 -0.05 3.33 -6.30
N ALA A 50 1.08 3.67 -5.68
CA ALA A 50 1.44 3.24 -4.34
C ALA A 50 0.45 3.70 -3.26
N ASP A 51 -0.27 4.80 -3.47
CA ASP A 51 -1.30 5.34 -2.56
C ASP A 51 -2.74 4.93 -2.93
N LYS A 52 -2.93 4.02 -3.90
CA LYS A 52 -4.25 3.68 -4.44
C LYS A 52 -4.72 2.30 -4.01
N ASN A 53 -6.05 2.14 -3.97
CA ASN A 53 -6.74 0.87 -3.76
C ASN A 53 -6.30 0.10 -2.49
N TRP A 54 -6.07 0.82 -1.39
CA TRP A 54 -5.81 0.20 -0.09
C TRP A 54 -7.12 -0.20 0.58
N VAL A 55 -7.19 -1.46 1.00
CA VAL A 55 -8.19 -1.95 1.96
C VAL A 55 -7.43 -2.33 3.21
N ILE A 56 -7.71 -1.60 4.29
CA ILE A 56 -7.04 -1.78 5.56
C ILE A 56 -8.07 -2.28 6.56
N VAL A 57 -7.82 -3.46 7.10
CA VAL A 57 -8.70 -4.13 8.06
C VAL A 57 -7.95 -4.46 9.32
N LYS A 58 -8.65 -4.54 10.44
CA LYS A 58 -8.12 -5.16 11.65
C LYS A 58 -8.43 -6.67 11.62
N PRO A 59 -7.70 -7.50 12.38
CA PRO A 59 -8.02 -8.93 12.49
C PRO A 59 -9.49 -9.18 12.85
N GLU A 60 -10.06 -8.33 13.72
CA GLU A 60 -11.45 -8.44 14.18
C GLU A 60 -12.50 -8.26 13.09
N ASP A 61 -12.16 -7.58 11.99
CA ASP A 61 -13.07 -7.33 10.86
C ASP A 61 -13.23 -8.56 9.93
N LEU A 62 -12.42 -9.61 10.14
CA LEU A 62 -12.38 -10.82 9.31
C LEU A 62 -13.06 -12.04 10.00
N HIS A 63 -13.78 -11.81 11.09
CA HIS A 63 -14.36 -12.84 11.95
C HIS A 63 -15.89 -12.85 11.94
#